data_AF-V6AVX7-F1
#
_entry.id   AF-V6AVX7-F1
#
_cell.length_a   1.000
_cell.length_b   1.000
_cell.length_c   1.000
_cell.angle_alpha   90.00
_cell.angle_beta   90.00
_cell.angle_gamma   90.00
#
_symmetry.space_group_name_H-M   'P 1'
#
loop_
_entity.id
_entity.type
_entity.pdbx_description
1 polymer ?
#
loop_
_entity_poly.entity_id
_entity_poly.type
_entity_poly.pdbx_seq_one_letter_code
_entity_poly.pdbx_strand_id
1 'polypeptide(L)' 'MKAKFATSCIACGDKISPGKEIAKNEQGKWVHKHCAPEDELL' A
#
# COMPACT_ATOMS: atom_id res chain seq x y z
N MET A 1 7.81 -1.21 3.04
CA MET A 1 7.53 -1.36 4.50
C MET A 1 6.56 -2.53 4.70
N LYS A 2 6.43 -3.10 5.91
CA LYS A 2 5.40 -4.11 6.21
C LYS A 2 4.27 -3.49 7.04
N ALA A 3 3.03 -3.89 6.76
CA ALA A 3 1.86 -3.43 7.50
C ALA A 3 1.91 -3.89 8.95
N LYS A 4 1.59 -2.99 9.89
CA LYS A 4 1.44 -3.32 11.32
C LYS A 4 -0.02 -3.44 11.75
N PHE A 5 -0.95 -3.15 10.84
CA PHE A 5 -2.39 -3.10 11.06
C PHE A 5 -3.12 -3.72 9.87
N ALA A 6 -4.37 -4.12 10.10
CA ALA A 6 -5.26 -4.51 9.04
C ALA A 6 -5.98 -3.27 8.51
N THR A 7 -5.97 -3.06 7.19
CA THR A 7 -6.72 -1.99 6.52
C THR A 7 -7.20 -2.46 5.15
N SER A 8 -7.97 -1.65 4.44
CA SER A 8 -8.36 -1.92 3.05
C SER A 8 -7.48 -1.10 2.10
N CYS A 9 -6.97 -1.73 1.05
CA CYS A 9 -6.24 -1.06 0.00
C CYS A 9 -7.22 -0.26 -0.86
N ILE A 10 -7.01 1.05 -0.97
CA ILE A 10 -7.92 1.90 -1.74
C ILE A 10 -7.78 1.72 -3.26
N ALA A 11 -6.68 1.12 -3.72
CA ALA A 11 -6.38 0.98 -5.14
C ALA A 11 -7.04 -0.27 -5.76
N CYS A 12 -7.05 -1.39 -5.03
CA CYS A 12 -7.64 -2.65 -5.50
C CYS A 12 -8.89 -3.07 -4.71
N GLY A 13 -9.19 -2.42 -3.59
CA GLY A 13 -10.30 -2.78 -2.70
C GLY A 13 -10.01 -3.97 -1.76
N ASP A 14 -8.91 -4.70 -1.98
CA ASP A 14 -8.54 -5.86 -1.16
C ASP A 14 -8.03 -5.49 0.24
N LYS A 15 -8.12 -6.44 1.17
CA LYS A 15 -7.56 -6.25 2.52
C LYS A 15 -6.03 -6.30 2.51
N ILE A 16 -5.45 -5.36 3.25
CA ILE A 16 -4.06 -5.35 3.69
C ILE A 16 -4.02 -5.99 5.07
N SER A 17 -3.37 -7.16 5.17
CA SER A 17 -3.13 -7.83 6.44
C SER A 17 -1.80 -7.39 7.08
N PRO A 18 -1.68 -7.41 8.41
CA PRO A 18 -0.40 -7.23 9.09
C PRO A 18 0.68 -8.17 8.53
N GLY A 19 1.91 -7.67 8.39
CA GLY A 19 3.05 -8.42 7.85
C GLY A 19 3.16 -8.40 6.32
N LYS A 20 2.13 -7.99 5.57
CA LYS A 20 2.19 -7.82 4.11
C LYS A 20 2.96 -6.56 3.72
N GLU A 21 3.57 -6.57 2.55
CA GLU A 21 4.26 -5.40 2.01
C GLU A 21 3.28 -4.30 1.58
N ILE A 22 3.54 -3.09 2.07
CA ILE A 22 2.75 -1.90 1.78
C ILE A 22 3.65 -0.72 1.44
N ALA A 23 3.07 0.23 0.72
CA ALA A 23 3.65 1.51 0.36
C ALA A 23 2.59 2.62 0.52
N LYS A 24 3.05 3.87 0.59
CA LYS A 24 2.16 5.03 0.56
C LYS A 24 1.96 5.43 -0.90
N ASN A 25 0.72 5.71 -1.28
CA ASN A 25 0.43 6.35 -2.56
C ASN A 25 0.61 7.88 -2.46
N GLU A 26 0.38 8.59 -3.57
CA GLU A 26 0.48 10.06 -3.68
C GLU A 26 -0.43 10.81 -2.70
N GLN A 27 -1.54 10.20 -2.28
CA GLN A 27 -2.46 10.77 -1.29
C GLN A 27 -2.03 10.48 0.17
N GLY A 28 -0.84 9.88 0.36
CA GLY A 28 -0.32 9.49 1.66
C GLY A 28 -1.07 8.32 2.32
N LYS A 29 -1.92 7.61 1.57
CA LYS A 29 -2.69 6.45 2.03
C LYS A 29 -1.90 5.17 1.82
N TRP A 30 -2.05 4.23 2.75
CA TRP A 30 -1.42 2.91 2.65
C TRP A 30 -2.13 2.03 1.63
N VAL A 31 -1.37 1.53 0.68
CA VAL A 31 -1.79 0.59 -0.36
C VAL A 31 -0.82 -0.60 -0.39
N HIS A 32 -1.20 -1.71 -1.04
CA HIS A 32 -0.24 -2.79 -1.29
C HIS A 32 0.97 -2.24 -2.04
N LYS A 33 2.15 -2.84 -1.84
CA LYS A 33 3.37 -2.36 -2.49
C LYS A 33 3.26 -2.35 -4.03
N HIS A 34 2.56 -3.34 -4.61
CA HIS A 34 2.27 -3.41 -6.05
C HIS A 34 1.10 -2.50 -6.50
N CYS A 35 0.40 -1.87 -5.55
CA CYS A 35 -0.68 -0.92 -5.81
C CYS A 35 -0.24 0.52 -5.61
N ALA A 36 0.93 0.74 -5.01
CA ALA A 36 1.54 2.04 -5.05
C ALA A 36 2.04 2.29 -6.48
N PRO A 37 1.90 3.52 -6.99
CA PRO A 37 2.61 3.88 -8.20
C PRO A 37 4.09 3.59 -7.94
N GLU A 38 4.73 2.88 -8.88
CA GLU A 38 6.18 2.77 -8.86
C GLU A 38 6.70 4.20 -8.95
N ASP A 39 7.47 4.59 -7.93
CA ASP A 39 8.27 5.81 -7.94
C ASP A 39 9.36 5.58 -8.99
N GLU A 40 8.96 5.53 -10.26
CA GLU A 40 9.88 5.58 -11.40
C GLU A 40 10.42 7.01 -11.44
N LEU A 41 11.44 7.20 -10.60
CA LEU A 41 12.64 7.99 -10.85
C LEU A 41 12.45 9.16 -11.84
N LEU A 42 12.17 10.34 -11.30
CA LEU A 42 12.57 11.62 -11.90
C LEU A 42 13.82 12.16 -11.20
#